data_AF-A0A9D6V8J6-F1
#
_entry.id   AF-A0A9D6V8J6-F1
#
_cell.length_a   1.000
_cell.length_b   1.000
_cell.length_c   1.000
_cell.angle_alpha   90.00
_cell.angle_beta   90.00
_cell.angle_gamma   90.00
#
_symmetry.space_group_name_H-M   'P 1'
#
loop_
_entity.id
_entity.type
_entity.pdbx_description
1 polymer ?
#
loop_
_entity_poly.entity_id
_entity_poly.type
_entity_poly.pdbx_seq_one_letter_code
_entity_poly.pdbx_strand_id
1 'polypeptide(L)'
;MDNAIRWPRVKELLDSALERWKAENGRDPRMRGAHDGHIGWETKEELASSSPYEKQLIDPAKVGNGKAEETNLVRILRGPIGGYRRMPSGGPYLSPNEIKEISEWINAGMPD
;
A
#
# COMPACT_ATOMS: atom_id res chain seq x y z
N MET A 1 -24.72 11.71 0.51
CA MET A 1 -24.41 10.30 0.16
C MET A 1 -22.97 10.09 0.56
N ASP A 2 -22.73 9.20 1.50
CA ASP A 2 -21.39 8.94 2.04
C ASP A 2 -20.63 8.08 1.02
N ASN A 3 -19.83 8.72 0.16
CA ASN A 3 -19.02 8.04 -0.87
C ASN A 3 -17.60 7.76 -0.35
N ALA A 4 -17.48 7.49 0.94
CA ALA A 4 -16.20 7.26 1.60
C ALA A 4 -15.58 5.93 1.11
N ILE A 5 -14.32 6.00 0.70
CA ILE A 5 -13.50 4.82 0.38
C ILE A 5 -13.31 4.03 1.67
N ARG A 6 -13.40 2.70 1.57
CA ARG A 6 -13.40 1.75 2.70
C ARG A 6 -12.35 0.65 2.50
N TRP A 7 -12.03 -0.10 3.55
CA TRP A 7 -11.00 -1.15 3.52
C TRP A 7 -11.14 -2.12 2.33
N PRO A 8 -12.34 -2.67 2.00
CA PRO A 8 -12.47 -3.59 0.87
C PRO A 8 -11.95 -3.03 -0.46
N ARG A 9 -12.14 -1.74 -0.71
CA ARG A 9 -11.64 -1.07 -1.92
C ARG A 9 -10.13 -0.93 -1.89
N VAL A 10 -9.55 -0.56 -0.75
CA VAL A 10 -8.08 -0.46 -0.61
C VAL A 10 -7.42 -1.82 -0.77
N LYS A 11 -8.00 -2.87 -0.20
CA LYS A 11 -7.56 -4.26 -0.40
C LYS A 11 -7.57 -4.63 -1.87
N GLU A 12 -8.69 -4.39 -2.57
CA GLU A 12 -8.83 -4.67 -4.01
C GLU A 12 -7.73 -4.00 -4.84
N LEU A 13 -7.40 -2.74 -4.55
CA LEU A 13 -6.33 -2.01 -5.25
C LEU A 13 -4.95 -2.65 -5.01
N LEU A 14 -4.63 -2.93 -3.76
CA LEU A 14 -3.34 -3.53 -3.38
C LEU A 14 -3.20 -4.96 -3.97
N ASP A 15 -4.25 -5.77 -3.90
CA ASP A 15 -4.30 -7.12 -4.49
C ASP A 15 -4.17 -7.04 -6.02
N SER A 16 -4.87 -6.11 -6.67
CA SER A 16 -4.78 -5.92 -8.12
C SER A 16 -3.37 -5.53 -8.57
N ALA A 17 -2.65 -4.73 -7.76
CA ALA A 17 -1.26 -4.39 -8.05
C ALA A 17 -0.35 -5.63 -8.03
N LEU A 18 -0.59 -6.56 -7.10
CA LEU A 18 0.14 -7.81 -6.98
C LEU A 18 -0.18 -8.77 -8.11
N GLU A 19 -1.45 -8.88 -8.50
CA GLU A 19 -1.88 -9.73 -9.62
C GLU A 19 -1.30 -9.22 -10.96
N ARG A 20 -1.31 -7.89 -11.19
CA ARG A 20 -0.66 -7.30 -12.37
C ARG A 20 0.84 -7.58 -12.38
N TRP A 21 1.51 -7.47 -11.24
CA TRP A 21 2.92 -7.82 -11.11
C TRP A 21 3.18 -9.29 -11.42
N LYS A 22 2.35 -10.20 -10.89
CA LYS A 22 2.44 -11.65 -11.09
C LYS A 22 2.25 -12.03 -12.55
N ALA A 23 1.26 -11.43 -13.21
CA ALA A 23 1.00 -11.63 -14.63
C ALA A 23 2.20 -11.24 -15.50
N GLU A 24 2.89 -10.16 -15.17
CA GLU A 24 4.08 -9.71 -15.91
C GLU A 24 5.32 -10.57 -15.63
N ASN A 25 5.49 -11.05 -14.40
CA ASN A 25 6.71 -11.75 -13.97
C ASN A 25 6.60 -13.28 -14.08
N GLY A 26 5.41 -13.83 -14.30
CA GLY A 26 5.16 -15.27 -14.44
C GLY A 26 5.46 -16.09 -13.18
N ARG A 27 5.50 -15.44 -12.02
CA ARG A 27 5.81 -16.05 -10.72
C ARG A 27 5.25 -15.21 -9.58
N ASP A 28 5.28 -15.76 -8.37
CA ASP A 28 5.00 -14.98 -7.16
C ASP A 28 6.20 -14.08 -6.78
N PRO A 29 5.96 -12.92 -6.14
CA PRO A 29 7.02 -12.06 -5.62
C PRO A 29 7.96 -12.83 -4.68
N ARG A 30 9.27 -12.62 -4.84
CA ARG A 30 10.29 -13.30 -4.01
C ARG A 30 10.45 -12.51 -2.71
N MET A 31 10.30 -13.19 -1.57
CA MET A 31 9.97 -12.56 -0.28
C MET A 31 11.11 -12.51 0.74
N ARG A 32 12.39 -12.69 0.38
CA ARG A 32 13.46 -12.61 1.39
C ARG A 32 13.62 -11.17 1.90
N GLY A 33 13.15 -10.92 3.13
CA GLY A 33 13.54 -9.79 3.97
C GLY A 33 12.61 -8.57 4.00
N ALA A 34 11.49 -8.56 3.27
CA ALA A 34 10.64 -7.38 3.17
C ALA A 34 9.31 -7.47 3.94
N HIS A 35 8.62 -8.62 3.97
CA HIS A 35 7.24 -8.70 4.51
C HIS A 35 6.97 -9.94 5.38
N ASP A 36 7.97 -10.46 6.12
CA ASP A 36 7.85 -11.69 6.93
C ASP A 36 7.30 -12.93 6.19
N GLY A 37 7.40 -12.94 4.85
CA GLY A 37 6.92 -14.07 4.03
C GLY A 37 5.45 -14.02 3.62
N HIS A 38 4.75 -12.89 3.82
CA HIS A 38 3.41 -12.66 3.28
C HIS A 38 3.39 -11.51 2.26
N ILE A 39 2.57 -11.65 1.22
CA ILE A 39 2.37 -10.62 0.20
C ILE A 39 0.89 -10.25 0.24
N GLY A 40 0.62 -8.97 0.49
CA GLY A 40 -0.75 -8.49 0.70
C GLY A 40 -1.12 -8.50 2.17
N TRP A 41 -2.34 -8.03 2.42
CA TRP A 41 -2.91 -7.86 3.75
C TRP A 41 -4.37 -8.31 3.68
N GLU A 42 -4.76 -9.26 4.52
CA GLU A 42 -6.14 -9.72 4.60
C GLU A 42 -6.99 -8.74 5.40
N THR A 43 -6.38 -8.08 6.39
CA THR A 43 -7.04 -7.11 7.25
C THR A 43 -6.37 -5.74 7.19
N LYS A 44 -7.14 -4.70 7.51
CA LYS A 44 -6.62 -3.33 7.66
C LYS A 44 -5.55 -3.27 8.75
N GLU A 45 -5.71 -4.04 9.82
CA GLU A 45 -4.81 -4.10 10.96
C GLU A 45 -3.44 -4.70 10.57
N GLU A 46 -3.44 -5.70 9.70
CA GLU A 46 -2.20 -6.24 9.11
C GLU A 46 -1.48 -5.18 8.28
N LEU A 47 -2.20 -4.39 7.47
CA LEU A 47 -1.61 -3.28 6.72
C LEU A 47 -1.07 -2.19 7.65
N ALA A 48 -1.83 -1.83 8.68
CA ALA A 48 -1.49 -0.78 9.64
C ALA A 48 -0.22 -1.12 10.47
N SER A 49 -0.04 -2.38 10.80
CA SER A 49 1.12 -2.88 11.57
C SER A 49 2.32 -3.26 10.71
N SER A 50 2.16 -3.35 9.38
CA SER A 50 3.22 -3.75 8.46
C SER A 50 4.39 -2.76 8.45
N SER A 51 5.59 -3.28 8.71
CA SER A 51 6.82 -2.49 8.82
C SER A 51 7.98 -3.06 7.97
N PRO A 52 7.78 -3.21 6.65
CA PRO A 52 8.82 -3.68 5.76
C PRO A 52 10.05 -2.77 5.87
N TYR A 53 11.23 -3.38 5.98
CA TYR A 53 12.49 -2.66 6.10
C TYR A 53 12.57 -1.68 7.28
N GLU A 54 11.99 -2.05 8.42
CA GLU A 54 11.94 -1.24 9.65
C GLU A 54 11.19 0.10 9.47
N LYS A 55 10.37 0.20 8.42
CA LYS A 55 9.55 1.39 8.13
C LYS A 55 8.08 1.01 8.12
N GLN A 56 7.37 1.43 9.17
CA GLN A 56 5.92 1.25 9.23
C GLN A 56 5.26 1.88 8.00
N LEU A 57 4.48 1.10 7.26
CA LEU A 57 3.86 1.55 6.01
C LEU A 57 2.90 2.70 6.24
N ILE A 58 2.05 2.56 7.25
CA ILE A 58 1.11 3.59 7.68
C ILE A 58 1.53 4.05 9.08
N ASP A 59 2.13 5.23 9.17
CA ASP A 59 2.40 5.88 10.45
C ASP A 59 1.08 6.36 11.07
N PRO A 60 0.69 5.89 12.26
CA PRO A 60 -0.56 6.28 12.91
C PRO A 60 -0.69 7.80 13.13
N ALA A 61 0.43 8.52 13.27
CA ALA A 61 0.44 9.98 13.41
C ALA A 61 0.07 10.73 12.12
N LYS A 62 -0.13 10.02 10.99
CA LYS A 62 -0.51 10.56 9.68
C LYS A 62 -1.90 10.14 9.22
N VAL A 63 -2.63 9.41 10.05
CA VAL A 63 -3.98 8.93 9.77
C VAL A 63 -5.00 10.00 10.18
N GLY A 64 -6.03 10.22 9.35
CA GLY A 64 -7.15 11.10 9.72
C GLY A 64 -6.83 12.61 9.76
N ASN A 65 -5.65 13.04 9.29
CA ASN A 65 -5.18 14.43 9.48
C ASN A 65 -4.63 15.10 8.21
N GLY A 66 -4.94 14.57 7.04
CA GLY A 66 -4.51 15.14 5.76
C GLY A 66 -3.07 14.81 5.34
N LYS A 67 -2.33 14.01 6.13
CA LYS A 67 -0.92 13.68 5.88
C LYS A 67 -0.68 12.29 5.28
N ALA A 68 -1.68 11.67 4.67
CA ALA A 68 -1.54 10.38 4.00
C ALA A 68 -0.37 10.33 3.01
N GLU A 69 -0.11 11.44 2.32
CA GLU A 69 0.98 11.61 1.35
C GLU A 69 2.38 11.43 1.93
N GLU A 70 2.53 11.61 3.24
CA GLU A 70 3.79 11.45 3.94
C GLU A 70 4.00 10.00 4.46
N THR A 71 2.98 9.13 4.36
CA THR A 71 3.09 7.72 4.77
C THR A 71 4.06 6.96 3.87
N ASN A 72 4.75 5.95 4.43
CA ASN A 72 5.69 5.17 3.64
C ASN A 72 4.97 4.38 2.54
N LEU A 73 3.74 3.92 2.78
CA LEU A 73 2.89 3.25 1.79
C LEU A 73 2.69 4.11 0.54
N VAL A 74 2.14 5.32 0.69
CA VAL A 74 1.85 6.19 -0.46
C VAL A 74 3.15 6.57 -1.18
N ARG A 75 4.21 6.87 -0.43
CA ARG A 75 5.50 7.27 -1.01
C ARG A 75 6.15 6.12 -1.80
N ILE A 76 6.16 4.90 -1.26
CA ILE A 76 6.79 3.74 -1.93
C ILE A 76 5.97 3.23 -3.13
N LEU A 77 4.65 3.45 -3.13
CA LEU A 77 3.78 3.16 -4.29
C LEU A 77 4.01 4.14 -5.44
N ARG A 78 4.48 5.37 -5.16
CA ARG A 78 4.80 6.39 -6.18
C ARG A 78 6.22 6.28 -6.72
N GLY A 79 7.18 5.87 -5.89
CA GLY A 79 8.57 5.83 -6.28
C GLY A 79 9.49 5.21 -5.21
N PRO A 80 10.81 5.24 -5.45
CA PRO A 80 11.78 4.76 -4.46
C PRO A 80 11.81 5.66 -3.21
N ILE A 81 11.97 5.06 -2.03
CA ILE A 81 12.15 5.77 -0.76
C ILE A 81 13.29 5.16 0.05
N GLY A 82 14.16 5.99 0.65
CA GLY A 82 15.16 5.52 1.62
C GLY A 82 16.07 4.37 1.13
N GLY A 83 16.39 4.33 -0.17
CA GLY A 83 17.19 3.25 -0.77
C GLY A 83 16.39 2.04 -1.26
N TYR A 84 15.10 1.96 -0.94
CA TYR A 84 14.19 0.91 -1.41
C TYR A 84 13.56 1.30 -2.74
N ARG A 85 13.41 0.30 -3.62
CA ARG A 85 12.72 0.48 -4.90
C ARG A 85 11.23 0.69 -4.67
N ARG A 86 10.58 1.31 -5.66
CA ARG A 86 9.13 1.39 -5.75
C ARG A 86 8.49 0.01 -5.56
N MET A 87 7.34 -0.03 -4.90
CA MET A 87 6.51 -1.23 -4.77
C MET A 87 5.27 -1.19 -5.68
N PRO A 88 4.85 -2.34 -6.24
CA PRO A 88 5.68 -3.52 -6.47
C PRO A 88 6.89 -3.22 -7.37
N SER A 89 7.97 -3.99 -7.22
CA SER A 89 9.22 -3.76 -7.96
C SER A 89 9.02 -3.91 -9.47
N GLY A 90 9.49 -2.95 -10.25
CA GLY A 90 9.31 -2.93 -11.72
C GLY A 90 8.07 -2.15 -12.19
N GLY A 91 7.29 -1.59 -11.25
CA GLY A 91 6.05 -0.84 -11.56
C GLY A 91 6.26 0.50 -12.27
N PRO A 92 5.17 1.26 -12.51
CA PRO A 92 3.88 1.26 -11.79
C PRO A 92 2.99 0.04 -12.03
N TYR A 93 2.38 -0.48 -10.95
CA TYR A 93 1.23 -1.40 -11.03
C TYR A 93 -0.06 -0.79 -10.46
N LEU A 94 0.02 0.43 -9.94
CA LEU A 94 -1.11 1.29 -9.60
C LEU A 94 -0.97 2.61 -10.36
N SER A 95 -2.09 3.10 -10.87
CA SER A 95 -2.24 4.42 -11.48
C SER A 95 -2.23 5.52 -10.40
N PRO A 96 -1.97 6.79 -10.80
CA PRO A 96 -2.06 7.92 -9.87
C PRO A 96 -3.40 8.05 -9.16
N ASN A 97 -4.51 7.72 -9.84
CA ASN A 97 -5.85 7.77 -9.28
C ASN A 97 -6.08 6.67 -8.23
N GLU A 98 -5.63 5.44 -8.49
CA GLU A 98 -5.72 4.35 -7.50
C GLU A 98 -4.87 4.68 -6.25
N ILE A 99 -3.70 5.30 -6.41
CA ILE A 99 -2.89 5.76 -5.26
C ILE A 99 -3.58 6.90 -4.51
N LYS A 100 -4.28 7.78 -5.23
CA LYS A 100 -5.08 8.86 -4.61
C LYS A 100 -6.22 8.28 -3.78
N GLU A 101 -6.89 7.23 -4.24
CA GLU A 101 -7.93 6.53 -3.47
C GLU A 101 -7.39 5.98 -2.14
N ILE A 102 -6.21 5.35 -2.15
CA ILE A 102 -5.54 4.86 -0.94
C ILE A 102 -5.22 6.04 0.01
N SER A 103 -4.74 7.15 -0.54
CA SER A 103 -4.38 8.34 0.24
C SER A 103 -5.62 8.99 0.88
N GLU A 104 -6.73 9.06 0.15
CA GLU A 104 -8.02 9.54 0.65
C GLU A 104 -8.57 8.67 1.77
N TRP A 105 -8.46 7.34 1.64
CA TRP A 105 -8.84 6.41 2.71
C TRP A 105 -8.02 6.60 3.99
N ILE A 106 -6.69 6.78 3.90
CA ILE A 106 -5.84 7.08 5.07
C ILE A 106 -6.24 8.41 5.70
N ASN A 107 -6.47 9.44 4.87
CA ASN A 107 -6.91 10.76 5.33
C ASN A 107 -8.31 10.74 5.96
N ALA A 108 -9.15 9.79 5.58
CA ALA A 108 -10.48 9.58 6.17
C ALA A 108 -10.45 8.79 7.49
N GLY A 109 -9.27 8.42 8.00
CA GLY A 109 -9.14 7.66 9.25
C GLY A 109 -9.21 6.14 9.07
N MET A 110 -9.00 5.66 7.84
CA MET A 110 -8.99 4.23 7.49
C MET A 110 -10.29 3.47 7.87
N PRO A 111 -11.47 3.93 7.40
CA PRO A 111 -12.73 3.25 7.68
C PRO A 111 -12.79 1.84 7.05
N ASP A 112 -13.54 0.94 7.70
CA ASP A 112 -13.87 -0.40 7.20
C ASP A 112 -14.97 -0.41 6.15
#